data_AF-A0A9X0AXW4-F1
#
_entry.id   AF-A0A9X0AXW4-F1
#
_cell.length_a   1.000
_cell.length_b   1.000
_cell.length_c   1.000
_cell.angle_alpha   90.00
_cell.angle_beta   90.00
_cell.angle_gamma   90.00
#
_symmetry.space_group_name_H-M   'P 1'
#
loop_
_entity.id
_entity.type
_entity.pdbx_description
1 polymer ?
#
loop_
_entity_poly.entity_id
_entity_poly.type
_entity_poly.pdbx_seq_one_letter_code
_entity_poly.pdbx_strand_id
1 'polypeptide(L)'
;MLFEKDPLMDPSGGLPARNAPFHTPETASTHSISRQGRAQMFHPLPANIDKIVRHQWMKRFKMLKDNQTARANSRPGATEISVPALKTIVTTPLPSESNVGTGTKLSDLGVFFSLAPGNGMLAETSDGMVEFICDYANRWHSALSSEDIDGVTPNRHLPGTVPMFAYLPSHFEKTMKKGTKHAVAELTKKFSREEFWQLRYLFIIVQSGTDRVDQFGHVAVCVISPEAKTIDYLCSSDDDGLIRGEGAECVETFISLLTQYLGHQAPLAQRFNPCDWRLRTGRSEVQHKDKPDCGMYMICNIMCLAFGWDLSYGRRGGHEMANRRIRLVADLLNGGFRGYNNTENAHNAFYYPLNNIKPPNSLSENFVPILQYPGLMIRETLTSDVRHRSPVYYGCPDKETLYEHCVRNARFYPKFDTQEVSGLGISFATFLSWVERYDLAREKGVPPFPKPYLVDGSNGNSIWIPPNSDWPTRKLW
;
A
#
# COMPACT_ATOMS: atom_id res chain seq x y z
N MET A 1 43.33 -8.17 -4.36
CA MET A 1 42.57 -7.33 -5.31
C MET A 1 41.51 -8.21 -5.95
N LEU A 2 40.28 -8.16 -5.43
CA LEU A 2 39.07 -8.84 -5.92
C LEU A 2 37.95 -8.01 -5.28
N PHE A 3 37.27 -7.08 -5.94
CA PHE A 3 36.64 -7.20 -7.25
C PHE A 3 37.14 -6.10 -8.20
N GLU A 4 38.11 -6.45 -9.02
CA GLU A 4 38.18 -5.90 -10.38
C GLU A 4 37.15 -6.62 -11.24
N LYS A 5 36.61 -5.88 -12.21
CA LYS A 5 35.63 -6.35 -13.19
C LYS A 5 36.22 -7.53 -13.97
N ASP A 6 35.53 -8.66 -13.96
CA ASP A 6 35.40 -9.53 -15.15
C ASP A 6 34.02 -10.20 -15.15
N PRO A 7 33.45 -10.48 -16.34
CA PRO A 7 32.01 -10.59 -16.54
C PRO A 7 31.53 -12.03 -16.32
N LEU A 8 30.70 -12.22 -15.29
CA LEU A 8 29.66 -13.25 -15.30
C LEU A 8 28.33 -12.54 -15.54
N MET A 9 28.19 -12.01 -16.75
CA MET A 9 26.88 -11.79 -17.36
C MET A 9 26.70 -12.94 -18.33
N ASP A 10 26.05 -14.01 -17.88
CA ASP A 10 25.05 -14.61 -18.74
C ASP A 10 23.88 -13.62 -18.77
N PRO A 11 23.60 -12.94 -19.90
CA PRO A 11 22.50 -12.00 -20.01
C PRO A 11 21.15 -12.71 -20.27
N SER A 12 21.08 -14.03 -20.18
CA SER A 12 19.90 -14.79 -20.60
C SER A 12 19.37 -15.74 -19.51
N GLY A 13 18.11 -15.50 -19.11
CA GLY A 13 17.31 -16.54 -18.47
C GLY A 13 17.50 -16.71 -16.97
N GLY A 14 17.38 -15.62 -16.19
CA GLY A 14 17.03 -15.75 -14.77
C GLY A 14 15.78 -16.62 -14.68
N LEU A 15 15.97 -17.90 -14.35
CA LEU A 15 14.87 -18.87 -14.26
C LEU A 15 13.78 -18.25 -13.37
N PRO A 16 12.49 -18.40 -13.71
CA PRO A 16 11.40 -17.96 -12.84
C PRO A 16 11.65 -18.55 -11.45
N ALA A 17 11.34 -17.78 -10.39
CA ALA A 17 11.60 -18.19 -9.02
C ALA A 17 10.99 -19.57 -8.77
N ARG A 18 11.83 -20.63 -8.81
CA ARG A 18 11.36 -21.99 -8.57
C ARG A 18 11.00 -22.10 -7.10
N ASN A 19 9.82 -22.64 -6.84
CA ASN A 19 9.37 -22.96 -5.48
C ASN A 19 10.33 -23.98 -4.86
N ALA A 20 10.83 -23.72 -3.65
CA ALA A 20 11.69 -24.67 -2.97
C ALA A 20 10.95 -25.98 -2.63
N PRO A 21 11.64 -27.08 -2.31
CA PRO A 21 11.03 -28.37 -1.94
C PRO A 21 10.07 -28.31 -0.75
N PHE A 22 10.20 -27.33 0.14
CA PHE A 22 9.27 -27.10 1.26
C PHE A 22 8.07 -26.21 0.87
N HIS A 23 7.89 -25.94 -0.42
CA HIS A 23 6.68 -25.34 -0.99
C HIS A 23 5.89 -26.34 -1.85
N THR A 24 6.23 -27.64 -1.81
CA THR A 24 5.31 -28.67 -2.31
C THR A 24 4.08 -28.71 -1.39
N PRO A 25 2.86 -28.48 -1.91
CA PRO A 25 1.62 -28.39 -1.11
C PRO A 25 1.37 -29.60 -0.20
N GLU A 26 1.96 -30.74 -0.52
CA GLU A 26 1.81 -32.01 0.19
C GLU A 26 2.59 -32.06 1.53
N THR A 27 3.55 -31.15 1.78
CA THR A 27 4.51 -31.31 2.90
C THR A 27 4.71 -30.09 3.82
N ALA A 28 4.27 -28.88 3.47
CA ALA A 28 4.46 -27.69 4.32
C ALA A 28 3.21 -26.81 4.44
N SER A 29 2.78 -26.54 5.68
CA SER A 29 1.67 -25.62 5.94
C SER A 29 2.06 -24.16 5.72
N THR A 30 1.07 -23.32 5.42
CA THR A 30 1.18 -21.85 5.36
C THR A 30 1.88 -21.25 6.60
N HIS A 31 1.54 -21.76 7.78
CA HIS A 31 2.16 -21.36 9.04
C HIS A 31 3.66 -21.70 9.10
N SER A 32 4.06 -22.87 8.59
CA SER A 32 5.47 -23.28 8.52
C SER A 32 6.27 -22.34 7.62
N ILE A 33 5.74 -22.03 6.43
CA ILE A 33 6.35 -21.09 5.48
C ILE A 33 6.52 -19.71 6.12
N SER A 34 5.46 -19.17 6.74
CA SER A 34 5.52 -17.88 7.44
C SER A 34 6.57 -17.88 8.56
N ARG A 35 6.63 -18.95 9.36
CA ARG A 35 7.63 -19.08 10.44
C ARG A 35 9.06 -19.08 9.89
N GLN A 36 9.32 -19.82 8.81
CA GLN A 36 10.64 -19.90 8.18
C GLN A 36 11.04 -18.56 7.56
N GLY A 37 10.12 -17.90 6.85
CA GLY A 37 10.36 -16.59 6.26
C GLY A 37 10.74 -15.52 7.29
N ARG A 38 9.98 -15.46 8.40
CA ARG A 38 10.30 -14.56 9.53
C ARG A 38 11.62 -14.89 10.20
N ALA A 39 11.96 -16.17 10.33
CA ALA A 39 13.27 -16.57 10.85
C ALA A 39 14.40 -16.12 9.91
N GLN A 40 14.25 -16.36 8.61
CA GLN A 40 15.24 -15.99 7.58
C GLN A 40 15.51 -14.47 7.57
N MET A 41 14.48 -13.65 7.77
CA MET A 41 14.59 -12.19 7.84
C MET A 41 15.58 -11.69 8.91
N PHE A 42 15.78 -12.44 10.02
CA PHE A 42 16.69 -12.08 11.12
C PHE A 42 17.89 -13.02 11.26
N HIS A 43 17.93 -14.11 10.49
CA HIS A 43 18.98 -15.11 10.59
C HIS A 43 20.34 -14.51 10.20
N PRO A 44 21.45 -14.81 10.89
CA PRO A 44 22.76 -14.38 10.43
C PRO A 44 23.03 -14.85 8.99
N LEU A 45 23.78 -14.05 8.24
CA LEU A 45 24.28 -14.46 6.94
C LEU A 45 25.37 -15.53 7.11
N PRO A 46 25.59 -16.38 6.09
CA PRO A 46 26.79 -17.22 6.02
C PRO A 46 28.06 -16.41 6.26
N ALA A 47 29.01 -16.96 7.02
CA ALA A 47 30.18 -16.24 7.52
C ALA A 47 31.03 -15.57 6.42
N ASN A 48 31.11 -16.18 5.24
CA ASN A 48 31.77 -15.61 4.08
C ASN A 48 31.08 -14.34 3.57
N ILE A 49 29.75 -14.34 3.49
CA ILE A 49 28.96 -13.19 3.04
C ILE A 49 29.02 -12.07 4.09
N ASP A 50 28.81 -12.40 5.37
CA ASP A 50 28.91 -11.44 6.47
C ASP A 50 30.28 -10.73 6.50
N LYS A 51 31.37 -11.51 6.37
CA LYS A 51 32.73 -10.97 6.32
C LYS A 51 32.93 -9.99 5.15
N ILE A 52 32.39 -10.30 3.97
CA ILE A 52 32.48 -9.43 2.80
C ILE A 52 31.74 -8.12 3.05
N VAL A 53 30.50 -8.18 3.53
CA VAL A 53 29.68 -6.99 3.81
C VAL A 53 30.36 -6.09 4.84
N ARG A 54 30.84 -6.67 5.95
CA ARG A 54 31.55 -5.90 7.00
C ARG A 54 32.85 -5.31 6.50
N HIS A 55 33.62 -6.04 5.69
CA HIS A 55 34.86 -5.53 5.12
C HIS A 55 34.59 -4.32 4.19
N GLN A 56 33.58 -4.43 3.32
CA GLN A 56 33.18 -3.32 2.46
C GLN A 56 32.69 -2.12 3.28
N TRP A 57 31.86 -2.36 4.31
CA TRP A 57 31.42 -1.31 5.20
C TRP A 57 32.59 -0.60 5.89
N MET A 58 33.53 -1.33 6.49
CA MET A 58 34.71 -0.75 7.14
C MET A 58 35.54 0.11 6.19
N LYS A 59 35.71 -0.33 4.95
CA LYS A 59 36.41 0.43 3.90
C LYS A 59 35.69 1.73 3.55
N ARG A 60 34.36 1.71 3.51
CA ARG A 60 33.53 2.88 3.17
C ARG A 60 33.24 3.78 4.37
N PHE A 61 33.21 3.26 5.59
CA PHE A 61 32.79 3.96 6.80
C PHE A 61 33.63 5.21 7.06
N LYS A 62 34.95 5.14 6.88
CA LYS A 62 35.83 6.32 6.98
C LYS A 62 35.45 7.40 5.98
N MET A 63 35.30 7.04 4.70
CA MET A 63 34.88 7.96 3.64
C MET A 63 33.49 8.56 3.91
N LEU A 64 32.54 7.77 4.42
CA LEU A 64 31.21 8.25 4.77
C LEU A 64 31.24 9.23 5.94
N LYS A 65 32.05 8.96 6.97
CA LYS A 65 32.24 9.87 8.11
C LYS A 65 32.90 11.19 7.68
N ASP A 66 33.90 11.11 6.82
CA ASP A 66 34.59 12.29 6.27
C ASP A 66 33.61 13.13 5.41
N ASN A 67 32.78 12.47 4.59
CA ASN A 67 31.74 13.11 3.78
C ASN A 67 30.67 13.80 4.65
N GLN A 68 30.18 13.11 5.70
CA GLN A 68 29.23 13.68 6.66
C GLN A 68 29.80 14.88 7.39
N THR A 69 31.05 14.79 7.85
CA THR A 69 31.75 15.88 8.55
C THR A 69 31.96 17.08 7.63
N ALA A 70 32.37 16.85 6.38
CA ALA A 70 32.53 17.91 5.39
C ALA A 70 31.21 18.62 5.06
N ARG A 71 30.10 17.86 4.93
CA ARG A 71 28.77 18.44 4.73
C ARG A 71 28.31 19.26 5.94
N ALA A 72 28.46 18.74 7.16
CA ALA A 72 28.08 19.44 8.39
C ALA A 72 28.86 20.75 8.58
N ASN A 73 30.10 20.81 8.12
CA ASN A 73 30.96 21.99 8.22
C ASN A 73 30.85 22.94 7.01
N SER A 74 30.11 22.57 5.96
CA SER A 74 29.90 23.42 4.80
C SER A 74 29.00 24.61 5.17
N ARG A 75 29.52 25.83 5.01
CA ARG A 75 28.76 27.08 5.18
C ARG A 75 28.39 27.65 3.80
N PRO A 76 27.16 28.15 3.60
CA PRO A 76 26.82 28.85 2.36
C PRO A 76 27.80 30.01 2.11
N GLY A 77 28.50 29.98 0.97
CA GLY A 77 29.48 31.01 0.59
C GLY A 77 30.93 30.79 1.04
N ALA A 78 31.25 29.70 1.74
CA ALA A 78 32.63 29.29 2.01
C ALA A 78 33.20 28.44 0.85
N THR A 79 34.53 28.42 0.69
CA THR A 79 35.22 27.59 -0.31
C THR A 79 34.75 26.14 -0.19
N GLU A 80 34.16 25.60 -1.25
CA GLU A 80 33.65 24.21 -1.26
C GLU A 80 34.81 23.25 -0.97
N ILE A 81 34.79 22.64 0.22
CA ILE A 81 35.65 21.50 0.51
C ILE A 81 35.21 20.39 -0.45
N SER A 82 36.11 19.92 -1.32
CA SER A 82 35.79 18.88 -2.31
C SER A 82 35.38 17.60 -1.59
N VAL A 83 34.07 17.37 -1.47
CA VAL A 83 33.51 16.16 -0.88
C VAL A 83 33.73 15.01 -1.88
N PRO A 84 34.34 13.87 -1.48
CA PRO A 84 34.50 12.73 -2.37
C PRO A 84 33.15 12.31 -2.96
N ALA A 85 33.10 12.21 -4.30
CA ALA A 85 31.89 11.79 -5.00
C ALA A 85 31.49 10.38 -4.55
N LEU A 86 30.26 10.24 -4.05
CA LEU A 86 29.71 8.94 -3.70
C LEU A 86 29.40 8.18 -4.98
N LYS A 87 29.96 6.98 -5.13
CA LYS A 87 29.75 6.16 -6.31
C LYS A 87 28.42 5.42 -6.19
N THR A 88 27.64 5.38 -7.27
CA THR A 88 26.52 4.43 -7.40
C THR A 88 27.07 3.01 -7.47
N ILE A 89 26.63 2.16 -6.54
CA ILE A 89 27.09 0.76 -6.45
C ILE A 89 25.96 -0.26 -6.63
N VAL A 90 24.71 0.17 -6.50
CA VAL A 90 23.52 -0.66 -6.73
C VAL A 90 22.52 0.15 -7.53
N THR A 91 21.81 -0.51 -8.44
CA THR A 91 20.67 0.06 -9.17
C THR A 91 19.51 -0.92 -9.05
N THR A 92 18.32 -0.44 -8.75
CA THR A 92 17.11 -1.28 -8.79
C THR A 92 16.73 -1.62 -10.23
N PRO A 93 15.81 -2.57 -10.49
CA PRO A 93 15.43 -2.93 -11.85
C PRO A 93 14.98 -1.71 -12.65
N LEU A 94 15.33 -1.68 -13.93
CA LEU A 94 14.88 -0.63 -14.84
C LEU A 94 13.39 -0.85 -15.19
N PRO A 95 12.67 0.20 -15.63
CA PRO A 95 11.31 0.06 -16.17
C PRO A 95 11.22 -0.93 -17.35
N SER A 96 12.33 -1.15 -18.06
CA SER A 96 12.45 -2.14 -19.14
C SER A 96 12.66 -3.58 -18.66
N GLU A 97 12.91 -3.79 -17.37
CA GLU A 97 13.18 -5.10 -16.76
C GLU A 97 12.02 -5.54 -15.86
N SER A 98 11.33 -4.59 -15.22
CA SER A 98 10.25 -4.86 -14.26
C SER A 98 9.17 -3.77 -14.33
N ASN A 99 7.90 -4.17 -14.21
CA ASN A 99 6.77 -3.22 -14.17
C ASN A 99 6.70 -2.34 -12.93
N VAL A 100 7.47 -2.67 -11.88
CA VAL A 100 7.67 -1.82 -10.70
C VAL A 100 9.05 -1.16 -10.68
N GLY A 101 9.90 -1.47 -11.65
CA GLY A 101 11.27 -0.99 -11.74
C GLY A 101 11.33 0.50 -12.04
N THR A 102 12.11 1.25 -11.26
CA THR A 102 12.34 2.69 -11.47
C THR A 102 13.78 3.01 -11.84
N GLY A 103 14.71 2.07 -11.68
CA GLY A 103 16.14 2.31 -11.88
C GLY A 103 16.76 3.22 -10.81
N THR A 104 16.25 3.17 -9.58
CA THR A 104 16.78 3.92 -8.43
C THR A 104 18.24 3.59 -8.20
N LYS A 105 19.09 4.62 -8.22
CA LYS A 105 20.55 4.50 -8.07
C LYS A 105 20.95 4.69 -6.61
N LEU A 106 21.50 3.65 -5.99
CA LEU A 106 21.96 3.69 -4.61
C LEU A 106 23.48 3.88 -4.55
N SER A 107 23.89 4.89 -3.78
CA SER A 107 25.30 5.20 -3.55
C SER A 107 25.90 4.35 -2.43
N ASP A 108 27.23 4.42 -2.24
CA ASP A 108 27.89 3.86 -1.05
C ASP A 108 27.19 4.32 0.26
N LEU A 109 26.74 5.58 0.33
CA LEU A 109 25.99 6.08 1.48
C LEU A 109 24.62 5.39 1.57
N GLY A 110 23.84 5.38 0.49
CA GLY A 110 22.52 4.75 0.45
C GLY A 110 22.50 3.29 0.85
N VAL A 111 23.55 2.53 0.49
CA VAL A 111 23.62 1.09 0.81
C VAL A 111 24.10 0.85 2.25
N PHE A 112 25.12 1.58 2.71
CA PHE A 112 25.81 1.26 3.96
C PHE A 112 25.38 2.11 5.17
N PHE A 113 24.62 3.18 4.96
CA PHE A 113 24.24 4.12 6.02
C PHE A 113 23.54 3.43 7.20
N SER A 114 22.58 2.56 6.89
CA SER A 114 21.75 1.85 7.87
C SER A 114 22.51 0.78 8.67
N LEU A 115 23.79 0.52 8.38
CA LEU A 115 24.55 -0.50 9.09
C LEU A 115 25.11 0.00 10.42
N ALA A 116 25.27 1.31 10.60
CA ALA A 116 25.71 1.87 11.88
C ALA A 116 24.57 1.81 12.92
N PRO A 117 24.81 1.33 14.16
CA PRO A 117 23.76 1.14 15.16
C PRO A 117 22.97 2.40 15.56
N GLY A 118 23.56 3.59 15.38
CA GLY A 118 22.92 4.88 15.68
C GLY A 118 22.21 5.52 14.50
N ASN A 119 22.22 4.89 13.33
CA ASN A 119 21.65 5.47 12.11
C ASN A 119 20.24 4.93 11.85
N GLY A 120 19.38 5.80 11.32
CA GLY A 120 18.13 5.41 10.68
C GLY A 120 18.33 4.78 9.29
N MET A 121 17.28 4.82 8.47
CA MET A 121 17.32 4.43 7.07
C MET A 121 17.11 5.67 6.20
N LEU A 122 17.87 5.80 5.11
CA LEU A 122 17.66 6.89 4.15
C LEU A 122 16.46 6.59 3.25
N ALA A 123 15.78 7.63 2.79
CA ALA A 123 14.62 7.51 1.89
C ALA A 123 14.94 6.71 0.62
N GLU A 124 16.09 6.96 -0.01
CA GLU A 124 16.55 6.19 -1.18
C GLU A 124 16.75 4.70 -0.87
N THR A 125 17.25 4.38 0.32
CA THR A 125 17.42 2.99 0.79
C THR A 125 16.07 2.30 0.98
N SER A 126 15.11 3.00 1.60
CA SER A 126 13.74 2.54 1.80
C SER A 126 13.07 2.26 0.46
N ASP A 127 13.09 3.23 -0.45
CA ASP A 127 12.50 3.12 -1.78
C ASP A 127 13.12 1.96 -2.56
N GLY A 128 14.45 1.87 -2.59
CA GLY A 128 15.14 0.81 -3.32
C GLY A 128 14.85 -0.59 -2.78
N MET A 129 14.76 -0.75 -1.46
CA MET A 129 14.44 -2.03 -0.85
C MET A 129 12.98 -2.44 -1.06
N VAL A 130 12.03 -1.51 -0.93
CA VAL A 130 10.61 -1.79 -1.19
C VAL A 130 10.39 -2.15 -2.66
N GLU A 131 11.11 -1.53 -3.59
CA GLU A 131 11.08 -1.90 -5.00
C GLU A 131 11.53 -3.34 -5.22
N PHE A 132 12.68 -3.76 -4.63
CA PHE A 132 13.13 -5.14 -4.71
C PHE A 132 12.13 -6.13 -4.09
N ILE A 133 11.42 -5.76 -3.01
CA ILE A 133 10.39 -6.60 -2.39
C ILE A 133 9.22 -6.79 -3.36
N CYS A 134 8.70 -5.71 -3.93
CA CYS A 134 7.59 -5.77 -4.89
C CYS A 134 7.98 -6.56 -6.14
N ASP A 135 9.17 -6.30 -6.67
CA ASP A 135 9.72 -7.01 -7.84
C ASP A 135 9.80 -8.52 -7.60
N TYR A 136 10.36 -8.94 -6.46
CA TYR A 136 10.48 -10.35 -6.12
C TYR A 136 9.12 -11.03 -5.92
N ALA A 137 8.17 -10.37 -5.25
CA ALA A 137 6.81 -10.89 -5.08
C ALA A 137 6.08 -11.04 -6.42
N ASN A 138 6.15 -10.04 -7.31
CA ASN A 138 5.56 -10.11 -8.64
C ASN A 138 6.21 -11.22 -9.49
N ARG A 139 7.54 -11.36 -9.45
CA ARG A 139 8.26 -12.46 -10.13
C ARG A 139 7.79 -13.83 -9.67
N TRP A 140 7.67 -14.01 -8.35
CA TRP A 140 7.25 -15.27 -7.76
C TRP A 140 5.80 -15.62 -8.11
N HIS A 141 4.88 -14.67 -7.98
CA HIS A 141 3.47 -14.87 -8.33
C HIS A 141 3.26 -15.16 -9.82
N SER A 142 4.06 -14.55 -10.69
CA SER A 142 4.01 -14.80 -12.14
C SER A 142 4.49 -16.19 -12.54
N ALA A 143 5.19 -16.90 -11.64
CA ALA A 143 5.70 -18.25 -11.86
C ALA A 143 4.74 -19.35 -11.34
N LEU A 144 3.66 -18.99 -10.64
CA LEU A 144 2.67 -19.96 -10.15
C LEU A 144 1.84 -20.52 -11.32
N SER A 145 1.63 -21.84 -11.32
CA SER A 145 0.71 -22.51 -12.25
C SER A 145 -0.71 -22.01 -12.01
N SER A 146 -1.41 -21.63 -13.08
CA SER A 146 -2.83 -21.25 -13.03
C SER A 146 -3.69 -22.46 -12.69
N GLU A 147 -4.58 -22.33 -11.70
CA GLU A 147 -5.75 -23.20 -11.54
C GLU A 147 -6.99 -22.62 -12.26
N ASP A 148 -6.89 -21.42 -12.89
CA ASP A 148 -8.01 -20.83 -13.62
C ASP A 148 -8.32 -21.64 -14.89
N ILE A 149 -9.59 -22.01 -15.01
CA ILE A 149 -10.19 -22.80 -16.10
C ILE A 149 -9.96 -22.13 -17.48
N ASP A 150 -9.68 -20.82 -17.51
CA ASP A 150 -9.42 -20.03 -18.72
C ASP A 150 -7.92 -19.92 -19.12
N GLY A 151 -7.02 -20.60 -18.39
CA GLY A 151 -5.74 -21.06 -18.95
C GLY A 151 -4.56 -20.07 -19.06
N VAL A 152 -4.63 -18.81 -18.61
CA VAL A 152 -3.45 -17.93 -18.63
C VAL A 152 -3.41 -17.00 -17.41
N THR A 153 -2.52 -17.28 -16.45
CA THR A 153 -2.07 -16.23 -15.52
C THR A 153 -1.24 -15.23 -16.33
N PRO A 154 -1.66 -13.96 -16.48
CA PRO A 154 -0.83 -12.97 -17.16
C PRO A 154 0.48 -12.86 -16.40
N ASN A 155 1.62 -12.78 -17.08
CA ASN A 155 2.88 -12.50 -16.41
C ASN A 155 2.78 -11.10 -15.77
N ARG A 156 2.66 -11.00 -14.45
CA ARG A 156 2.43 -9.75 -13.71
C ARG A 156 3.71 -9.07 -13.25
N HIS A 157 4.85 -9.43 -13.84
CA HIS A 157 6.16 -8.86 -13.54
C HIS A 157 6.75 -8.09 -14.72
N LEU A 158 6.49 -8.53 -15.96
CA LEU A 158 7.12 -7.95 -17.14
C LEU A 158 6.64 -6.51 -17.42
N PRO A 159 7.46 -5.68 -18.08
CA PRO A 159 7.07 -4.35 -18.51
C PRO A 159 5.75 -4.33 -19.29
N GLY A 160 4.92 -3.32 -19.05
CA GLY A 160 3.60 -3.18 -19.70
C GLY A 160 2.49 -4.04 -19.09
N THR A 161 2.76 -4.75 -17.99
CA THR A 161 1.76 -5.54 -17.27
C THR A 161 1.42 -4.93 -15.92
N VAL A 162 0.22 -5.20 -15.41
CA VAL A 162 -0.23 -4.66 -14.11
C VAL A 162 0.37 -5.49 -12.98
N PRO A 163 1.16 -4.89 -12.07
CA PRO A 163 1.74 -5.62 -10.94
C PRO A 163 0.68 -6.08 -9.94
N MET A 164 0.97 -7.11 -9.15
CA MET A 164 0.16 -7.43 -7.96
C MET A 164 0.60 -6.61 -6.75
N PHE A 165 1.91 -6.37 -6.63
CA PHE A 165 2.51 -5.63 -5.53
C PHE A 165 3.17 -4.40 -6.10
N ALA A 166 2.79 -3.23 -5.60
CA ALA A 166 3.35 -1.97 -6.02
C ALA A 166 3.61 -1.07 -4.81
N TYR A 167 4.40 -0.03 -5.01
CA TYR A 167 4.62 0.99 -3.99
C TYR A 167 4.62 2.39 -4.58
N LEU A 168 4.34 3.38 -3.74
CA LEU A 168 4.58 4.78 -4.03
C LEU A 168 5.86 5.23 -3.30
N PRO A 169 6.80 5.89 -3.98
CA PRO A 169 8.05 6.31 -3.36
C PRO A 169 7.85 7.24 -2.17
N SER A 170 8.82 7.30 -1.28
CA SER A 170 8.88 8.15 -0.08
C SER A 170 8.50 9.62 -0.32
N HIS A 171 8.88 10.19 -1.47
CA HIS A 171 8.53 11.57 -1.82
C HIS A 171 7.04 11.78 -2.13
N PHE A 172 6.25 10.71 -2.30
CA PHE A 172 4.79 10.81 -2.51
C PHE A 172 4.09 11.47 -1.32
N GLU A 173 4.61 11.32 -0.10
CA GLU A 173 4.10 12.04 1.07
C GLU A 173 4.16 13.56 0.89
N LYS A 174 5.22 14.09 0.25
CA LYS A 174 5.32 15.52 -0.08
C LYS A 174 4.21 15.94 -1.05
N THR A 175 3.77 15.04 -1.93
CA THR A 175 2.60 15.26 -2.80
C THR A 175 1.29 15.23 -2.01
N MET A 176 1.15 14.28 -1.07
CA MET A 176 -0.02 14.22 -0.17
C MET A 176 -0.17 15.51 0.65
N LYS A 177 0.93 16.07 1.18
CA LYS A 177 0.95 17.34 1.90
C LYS A 177 0.56 18.56 1.06
N LYS A 178 0.72 18.50 -0.27
CA LYS A 178 0.21 19.54 -1.19
C LYS A 178 -1.31 19.46 -1.37
N GLY A 179 -1.94 18.37 -0.95
CA GLY A 179 -3.37 18.14 -0.98
C GLY A 179 -3.79 16.97 -1.86
N THR A 180 -4.97 16.41 -1.55
CA THR A 180 -5.46 15.17 -2.14
C THR A 180 -5.52 15.19 -3.67
N LYS A 181 -5.85 16.32 -4.29
CA LYS A 181 -5.90 16.44 -5.77
C LYS A 181 -4.55 16.15 -6.44
N HIS A 182 -3.45 16.59 -5.84
CA HIS A 182 -2.11 16.34 -6.37
C HIS A 182 -1.73 14.87 -6.22
N ALA A 183 -2.07 14.26 -5.08
CA ALA A 183 -1.82 12.85 -4.84
C ALA A 183 -2.65 11.95 -5.76
N VAL A 184 -3.91 12.31 -6.04
CA VAL A 184 -4.75 11.63 -7.05
C VAL A 184 -4.07 11.69 -8.41
N ALA A 185 -3.59 12.87 -8.83
CA ALA A 185 -2.92 13.02 -10.13
C ALA A 185 -1.67 12.14 -10.25
N GLU A 186 -0.84 12.04 -9.21
CA GLU A 186 0.32 11.15 -9.20
C GLU A 186 -0.08 9.67 -9.21
N LEU A 187 -1.13 9.28 -8.47
CA LEU A 187 -1.62 7.90 -8.49
C LEU A 187 -2.18 7.52 -9.86
N THR A 188 -2.92 8.41 -10.53
CA THR A 188 -3.47 8.22 -11.88
C THR A 188 -2.39 8.11 -12.95
N LYS A 189 -1.21 8.72 -12.77
CA LYS A 189 -0.08 8.51 -13.67
C LYS A 189 0.47 7.08 -13.59
N LYS A 190 0.30 6.41 -12.44
CA LYS A 190 0.85 5.09 -12.19
C LYS A 190 -0.13 3.96 -12.50
N PHE A 191 -1.40 4.16 -12.17
CA PHE A 191 -2.45 3.16 -12.37
C PHE A 191 -3.74 3.83 -12.88
N SER A 192 -4.37 3.23 -13.88
CA SER A 192 -5.79 3.42 -14.12
C SER A 192 -6.61 2.84 -12.96
N ARG A 193 -7.90 3.19 -12.88
CA ARG A 193 -8.77 2.64 -11.82
C ARG A 193 -8.94 1.13 -11.98
N GLU A 194 -9.03 0.67 -13.22
CA GLU A 194 -9.14 -0.74 -13.58
C GLU A 194 -7.88 -1.51 -13.18
N GLU A 195 -6.70 -0.91 -13.32
CA GLU A 195 -5.41 -1.49 -12.91
C GLU A 195 -5.27 -1.51 -11.39
N PHE A 196 -5.73 -0.46 -10.69
CA PHE A 196 -5.71 -0.41 -9.23
C PHE A 196 -6.44 -1.59 -8.59
N TRP A 197 -7.59 -1.99 -9.14
CA TRP A 197 -8.35 -3.14 -8.64
C TRP A 197 -7.66 -4.50 -8.88
N GLN A 198 -6.61 -4.57 -9.69
CA GLN A 198 -5.82 -5.78 -9.90
C GLN A 198 -4.67 -5.92 -8.89
N LEU A 199 -4.42 -4.90 -8.08
CA LEU A 199 -3.38 -4.91 -7.05
C LEU A 199 -3.83 -5.77 -5.86
N ARG A 200 -2.90 -6.57 -5.35
CA ARG A 200 -2.97 -7.20 -4.03
C ARG A 200 -2.62 -6.21 -2.93
N TYR A 201 -1.50 -5.50 -3.11
CA TYR A 201 -1.04 -4.47 -2.17
C TYR A 201 -0.42 -3.28 -2.90
N LEU A 202 -0.80 -2.09 -2.45
CA LEU A 202 -0.12 -0.83 -2.71
C LEU A 202 0.51 -0.33 -1.41
N PHE A 203 1.85 -0.30 -1.35
CA PHE A 203 2.59 0.23 -0.20
C PHE A 203 2.84 1.72 -0.37
N ILE A 204 2.54 2.51 0.66
CA ILE A 204 2.82 3.96 0.68
C ILE A 204 3.66 4.25 1.92
N ILE A 205 4.90 4.66 1.70
CA ILE A 205 5.83 5.01 2.77
C ILE A 205 5.41 6.35 3.38
N VAL A 206 5.33 6.41 4.71
CA VAL A 206 4.99 7.62 5.48
C VAL A 206 6.22 7.99 6.31
N GLN A 207 6.75 9.20 6.12
CA GLN A 207 7.96 9.66 6.78
C GLN A 207 7.74 11.02 7.46
N SER A 208 7.51 11.02 8.78
CA SER A 208 7.44 12.25 9.55
C SER A 208 8.85 12.75 9.89
N GLY A 209 9.21 13.99 9.53
CA GLY A 209 10.50 14.60 9.85
C GLY A 209 11.18 15.31 8.69
N THR A 210 12.43 15.74 8.87
CA THR A 210 13.23 16.40 7.82
C THR A 210 14.36 15.48 7.34
N ASP A 211 14.78 15.62 6.08
CA ASP A 211 15.89 14.86 5.48
C ASP A 211 17.28 15.24 6.06
N ARG A 212 17.33 15.89 7.23
CA ARG A 212 18.57 16.34 7.87
C ARG A 212 19.18 15.21 8.69
N VAL A 213 20.49 15.04 8.55
CA VAL A 213 21.30 13.93 9.11
C VAL A 213 21.27 13.90 10.65
N ASP A 214 20.84 14.98 11.30
CA ASP A 214 20.77 15.18 12.75
C ASP A 214 19.35 15.03 13.33
N GLN A 215 18.32 14.91 12.49
CA GLN A 215 16.92 14.71 12.90
C GLN A 215 16.29 13.61 12.07
N PHE A 216 16.63 12.35 12.38
CA PHE A 216 16.00 11.22 11.71
C PHE A 216 14.50 11.24 11.99
N GLY A 217 13.74 11.46 10.91
CA GLY A 217 12.31 11.30 10.94
C GLY A 217 11.88 9.90 11.34
N HIS A 218 10.62 9.76 11.73
CA HIS A 218 10.00 8.47 11.95
C HIS A 218 9.41 7.94 10.64
N VAL A 219 9.50 6.62 10.42
CA VAL A 219 9.06 5.96 9.19
C VAL A 219 8.02 4.89 9.53
N ALA A 220 6.90 4.95 8.84
CA ALA A 220 5.80 3.99 8.89
C ALA A 220 5.36 3.62 7.45
N VAL A 221 4.41 2.69 7.33
CA VAL A 221 3.82 2.34 6.03
C VAL A 221 2.30 2.28 6.13
N CYS A 222 1.64 2.90 5.15
CA CYS A 222 0.23 2.67 4.86
C CYS A 222 0.13 1.63 3.74
N VAL A 223 -0.65 0.58 3.96
CA VAL A 223 -0.85 -0.50 3.02
C VAL A 223 -2.30 -0.53 2.60
N ILE A 224 -2.54 -0.40 1.29
CA ILE A 224 -3.87 -0.47 0.70
C ILE A 224 -3.97 -1.80 -0.04
N SER A 225 -4.97 -2.62 0.29
CA SER A 225 -5.28 -3.83 -0.47
C SER A 225 -6.60 -3.66 -1.20
N PRO A 226 -6.57 -3.37 -2.53
CA PRO A 226 -7.79 -3.34 -3.33
C PRO A 226 -8.47 -4.70 -3.39
N GLU A 227 -7.68 -5.77 -3.53
CA GLU A 227 -8.15 -7.17 -3.52
C GLU A 227 -9.01 -7.51 -2.30
N ALA A 228 -8.61 -7.05 -1.11
CA ALA A 228 -9.36 -7.30 0.14
C ALA A 228 -10.18 -6.12 0.65
N LYS A 229 -10.15 -4.99 -0.05
CA LYS A 229 -10.72 -3.69 0.36
C LYS A 229 -10.29 -3.31 1.78
N THR A 230 -8.99 -3.34 2.05
CA THR A 230 -8.44 -2.96 3.36
C THR A 230 -7.43 -1.83 3.30
N ILE A 231 -7.36 -1.07 4.39
CA ILE A 231 -6.30 -0.09 4.67
C ILE A 231 -5.65 -0.52 5.99
N ASP A 232 -4.33 -0.61 6.01
CA ASP A 232 -3.55 -1.03 7.16
C ASP A 232 -2.44 -0.02 7.41
N TYR A 233 -2.46 0.64 8.57
CA TYR A 233 -1.40 1.56 8.97
C TYR A 233 -0.49 0.86 9.99
N LEU A 234 0.76 0.63 9.57
CA LEU A 234 1.75 -0.12 10.34
C LEU A 234 2.88 0.81 10.77
N CYS A 235 2.93 1.07 12.08
CA CYS A 235 3.91 1.92 12.71
C CYS A 235 4.55 1.23 13.92
N SER A 236 5.89 1.21 13.97
CA SER A 236 6.62 0.61 15.08
C SER A 236 6.70 1.50 16.32
N SER A 237 6.30 2.77 16.24
CA SER A 237 6.25 3.68 17.40
C SER A 237 4.95 3.61 18.18
N ASP A 238 4.05 2.67 17.85
CA ASP A 238 2.70 2.57 18.44
C ASP A 238 1.79 3.76 18.09
N ASP A 239 2.09 4.44 16.98
CA ASP A 239 1.25 5.47 16.37
C ASP A 239 0.11 4.82 15.57
N ASP A 240 -1.10 5.33 15.72
CA ASP A 240 -2.28 4.86 15.01
C ASP A 240 -2.56 5.61 13.69
N GLY A 241 -1.85 6.71 13.45
CA GLY A 241 -1.92 7.54 12.26
C GLY A 241 -3.21 8.34 12.11
N LEU A 242 -4.07 8.40 13.14
CA LEU A 242 -5.33 9.13 13.14
C LEU A 242 -5.12 10.61 13.46
N ILE A 243 -5.97 11.50 12.93
CA ILE A 243 -5.88 12.96 13.19
C ILE A 243 -6.02 13.32 14.68
N ARG A 244 -6.71 12.48 15.46
CA ARG A 244 -6.91 12.68 16.90
C ARG A 244 -5.95 11.86 17.77
N GLY A 245 -5.10 11.06 17.14
CA GLY A 245 -4.04 10.32 17.81
C GLY A 245 -2.81 11.20 18.04
N GLU A 246 -1.83 10.65 18.76
CA GLU A 246 -0.49 11.24 18.81
C GLU A 246 0.35 10.64 17.68
N GLY A 247 0.61 11.38 16.59
CA GLY A 247 1.44 10.81 15.52
C GLY A 247 1.33 11.44 14.12
N ALA A 248 1.34 10.60 13.09
CA ALA A 248 1.51 11.02 11.69
C ALA A 248 0.25 11.61 11.03
N GLU A 249 -0.93 11.46 11.64
CA GLU A 249 -2.20 12.07 11.21
C GLU A 249 -2.52 11.88 9.71
N CYS A 250 -2.23 10.70 9.16
CA CYS A 250 -2.25 10.45 7.72
C CYS A 250 -3.39 9.55 7.23
N VAL A 251 -4.03 8.77 8.11
CA VAL A 251 -5.01 7.73 7.73
C VAL A 251 -6.22 8.32 7.01
N GLU A 252 -6.81 9.38 7.56
CA GLU A 252 -7.94 10.10 6.96
C GLU A 252 -7.59 10.67 5.59
N THR A 253 -6.35 11.12 5.40
CA THR A 253 -5.87 11.63 4.10
C THR A 253 -5.83 10.52 3.06
N PHE A 254 -5.44 9.29 3.43
CA PHE A 254 -5.50 8.13 2.54
C PHE A 254 -6.93 7.72 2.17
N ILE A 255 -7.86 7.77 3.13
CA ILE A 255 -9.29 7.50 2.86
C ILE A 255 -9.85 8.55 1.89
N SER A 256 -9.51 9.83 2.08
CA SER A 256 -9.89 10.92 1.18
C SER A 256 -9.29 10.75 -0.22
N LEU A 257 -8.01 10.35 -0.30
CA LEU A 257 -7.33 10.01 -1.55
C LEU A 257 -8.08 8.92 -2.32
N LEU A 258 -8.38 7.79 -1.68
CA LEU A 258 -9.09 6.68 -2.32
C LEU A 258 -10.48 7.07 -2.80
N THR A 259 -11.19 7.87 -2.01
CA THR A 259 -12.51 8.38 -2.38
C THR A 259 -12.45 9.22 -3.65
N GLN A 260 -11.46 10.12 -3.76
CA GLN A 260 -11.30 10.98 -4.93
C GLN A 260 -10.76 10.23 -6.15
N TYR A 261 -9.79 9.32 -5.94
CA TYR A 261 -9.15 8.55 -7.01
C TYR A 261 -10.11 7.56 -7.67
N LEU A 262 -10.86 6.79 -6.87
CA LEU A 262 -11.85 5.84 -7.39
C LEU A 262 -13.11 6.57 -7.90
N GLY A 263 -13.38 7.74 -7.34
CA GLY A 263 -14.35 8.70 -7.84
C GLY A 263 -15.81 8.24 -7.73
N HIS A 264 -16.63 8.81 -8.61
CA HIS A 264 -18.09 8.67 -8.63
C HIS A 264 -18.63 8.22 -10.00
N GLN A 265 -17.79 7.87 -10.96
CA GLN A 265 -18.24 7.46 -12.29
C GLN A 265 -18.48 5.96 -12.36
N ALA A 266 -19.17 5.50 -13.40
CA ALA A 266 -19.32 4.07 -13.69
C ALA A 266 -17.96 3.47 -14.12
N PRO A 267 -17.74 2.15 -13.93
CA PRO A 267 -18.67 1.20 -13.31
C PRO A 267 -18.76 1.34 -11.79
N LEU A 268 -19.97 1.16 -11.24
CA LEU A 268 -20.27 1.36 -9.82
C LEU A 268 -19.42 0.47 -8.92
N ALA A 269 -19.15 -0.75 -9.37
CA ALA A 269 -18.30 -1.73 -8.70
C ALA A 269 -16.86 -1.26 -8.45
N GLN A 270 -16.38 -0.25 -9.19
CA GLN A 270 -15.02 0.29 -9.07
C GLN A 270 -14.94 1.56 -8.21
N ARG A 271 -16.04 2.00 -7.59
CA ARG A 271 -16.05 3.16 -6.70
C ARG A 271 -15.56 2.78 -5.30
N PHE A 272 -15.05 3.76 -4.57
CA PHE A 272 -14.79 3.60 -3.14
C PHE A 272 -16.11 3.51 -2.37
N ASN A 273 -16.37 2.39 -1.69
CA ASN A 273 -17.55 2.23 -0.83
C ASN A 273 -17.08 2.03 0.62
N PRO A 274 -17.19 3.02 1.51
CA PRO A 274 -16.66 2.90 2.87
C PRO A 274 -17.27 1.76 3.69
N CYS A 275 -18.46 1.24 3.32
CA CYS A 275 -19.06 0.07 3.97
C CYS A 275 -18.31 -1.24 3.70
N ASP A 276 -17.68 -1.37 2.54
CA ASP A 276 -16.94 -2.57 2.16
C ASP A 276 -15.50 -2.55 2.67
N TRP A 277 -15.01 -1.36 3.01
CA TRP A 277 -13.63 -1.16 3.36
C TRP A 277 -13.41 -1.28 4.87
N ARG A 278 -12.31 -1.92 5.24
CA ARG A 278 -11.91 -2.11 6.63
C ARG A 278 -10.56 -1.47 6.89
N LEU A 279 -10.39 -0.93 8.09
CA LEU A 279 -9.18 -0.30 8.56
C LEU A 279 -8.59 -1.13 9.69
N ARG A 280 -7.26 -1.17 9.75
CA ARG A 280 -6.49 -1.63 10.89
C ARG A 280 -5.37 -0.64 11.18
N THR A 281 -5.18 -0.29 12.44
CA THR A 281 -4.04 0.47 12.94
C THR A 281 -3.42 -0.29 14.13
N GLY A 282 -2.17 -0.01 14.48
CA GLY A 282 -1.55 -0.52 15.72
C GLY A 282 -1.20 -2.02 15.77
N ARG A 283 -1.09 -2.71 14.62
CA ARG A 283 -0.72 -4.15 14.57
C ARG A 283 0.75 -4.42 14.23
N SER A 284 1.62 -3.41 14.25
CA SER A 284 3.06 -3.59 14.03
C SER A 284 3.73 -4.07 15.31
N GLU A 285 4.84 -4.81 15.19
CA GLU A 285 5.76 -4.96 16.31
C GLU A 285 6.31 -3.59 16.72
N VAL A 286 6.38 -3.34 18.04
CA VAL A 286 6.77 -2.04 18.62
C VAL A 286 8.28 -1.99 18.83
N GLN A 287 8.92 -0.95 18.31
CA GLN A 287 10.35 -0.72 18.46
C GLN A 287 10.70 -0.20 19.86
N HIS A 288 11.98 -0.32 20.23
CA HIS A 288 12.50 0.39 21.39
C HIS A 288 12.58 1.90 21.11
N LYS A 289 12.04 2.72 22.01
CA LYS A 289 11.95 4.18 21.85
C LYS A 289 13.29 4.86 21.57
N ASP A 290 14.38 4.34 22.12
CA ASP A 290 15.73 4.91 21.97
C ASP A 290 16.52 4.37 20.77
N LYS A 291 15.87 3.60 19.87
CA LYS A 291 16.53 2.96 18.73
C LYS A 291 16.01 3.50 17.39
N PRO A 292 16.90 3.85 16.45
CA PRO A 292 16.51 4.37 15.14
C PRO A 292 16.17 3.23 14.16
N ASP A 293 15.32 2.29 14.57
CA ASP A 293 14.98 1.07 13.80
C ASP A 293 13.67 1.17 13.01
N CYS A 294 12.95 2.30 13.04
CA CYS A 294 11.63 2.43 12.40
C CYS A 294 11.60 2.04 10.92
N GLY A 295 12.60 2.45 10.14
CA GLY A 295 12.75 2.02 8.75
C GLY A 295 12.98 0.49 8.60
N MET A 296 13.67 -0.16 9.55
CA MET A 296 13.83 -1.62 9.52
C MET A 296 12.50 -2.32 9.79
N TYR A 297 11.74 -1.86 10.79
CA TYR A 297 10.42 -2.39 11.09
C TYR A 297 9.46 -2.21 9.90
N MET A 298 9.48 -1.03 9.25
CA MET A 298 8.74 -0.78 8.02
C MET A 298 9.09 -1.80 6.93
N ILE A 299 10.38 -2.04 6.65
CA ILE A 299 10.81 -3.06 5.68
C ILE A 299 10.34 -4.47 6.10
N CYS A 300 10.43 -4.82 7.39
CA CYS A 300 9.98 -6.12 7.88
C CYS A 300 8.47 -6.32 7.70
N ASN A 301 7.68 -5.28 7.99
CA ASN A 301 6.22 -5.28 7.78
C ASN A 301 5.87 -5.47 6.30
N ILE A 302 6.54 -4.73 5.40
CA ILE A 302 6.33 -4.85 3.96
C ILE A 302 6.73 -6.25 3.47
N MET A 303 7.85 -6.81 3.93
CA MET A 303 8.23 -8.20 3.62
C MET A 303 7.17 -9.19 4.09
N CYS A 304 6.67 -9.06 5.33
CA CYS A 304 5.64 -9.96 5.83
C CYS A 304 4.39 -9.92 4.96
N LEU A 305 3.89 -8.74 4.60
CA LEU A 305 2.70 -8.63 3.76
C LEU A 305 2.94 -9.09 2.31
N ALA A 306 4.02 -8.63 1.68
CA ALA A 306 4.33 -8.97 0.29
C ALA A 306 4.63 -10.46 0.11
N PHE A 307 5.24 -11.09 1.11
CA PHE A 307 5.62 -12.50 1.03
C PHE A 307 4.59 -13.44 1.63
N GLY A 308 3.56 -12.93 2.32
CA GLY A 308 2.44 -13.70 2.87
C GLY A 308 2.61 -14.16 4.32
N TRP A 309 3.55 -13.61 5.08
CA TRP A 309 3.83 -14.00 6.47
C TRP A 309 2.97 -13.22 7.49
N ASP A 310 2.71 -13.79 8.67
CA ASP A 310 2.02 -13.03 9.72
C ASP A 310 2.93 -11.91 10.28
N LEU A 311 2.33 -10.77 10.59
CA LEU A 311 3.05 -9.59 11.13
C LEU A 311 3.67 -9.81 12.52
N SER A 312 3.30 -10.88 13.23
CA SER A 312 3.92 -11.19 14.52
C SER A 312 5.25 -11.92 14.34
N TYR A 313 6.32 -11.15 14.18
CA TYR A 313 7.68 -11.68 14.17
C TYR A 313 8.39 -11.55 15.52
N GLY A 314 7.69 -11.07 16.56
CA GLY A 314 8.17 -10.89 17.92
C GLY A 314 8.91 -9.58 18.13
N ARG A 315 8.98 -9.10 19.38
CA ARG A 315 9.81 -7.94 19.75
C ARG A 315 11.29 -8.28 19.53
N ARG A 316 11.82 -7.83 18.40
CA ARG A 316 13.22 -8.06 17.99
C ARG A 316 14.08 -6.90 18.47
N GLY A 317 15.18 -7.22 19.13
CA GLY A 317 16.11 -6.23 19.67
C GLY A 317 17.57 -6.67 19.55
N GLY A 318 18.49 -5.75 19.83
CA GLY A 318 19.93 -6.05 19.92
C GLY A 318 20.48 -6.77 18.68
N HIS A 319 20.95 -8.00 18.88
CA HIS A 319 21.65 -8.79 17.85
C HIS A 319 20.76 -9.11 16.63
N GLU A 320 19.45 -9.28 16.80
CA GLU A 320 18.56 -9.67 15.69
C GLU A 320 18.31 -8.50 14.73
N MET A 321 18.15 -7.30 15.26
CA MET A 321 18.10 -6.08 14.45
C MET A 321 19.45 -5.80 13.77
N ALA A 322 20.57 -6.06 14.46
CA ALA A 322 21.89 -5.97 13.84
C ALA A 322 22.02 -6.92 12.64
N ASN A 323 21.57 -8.17 12.79
CA ASN A 323 21.52 -9.13 11.68
C ASN A 323 20.61 -8.63 10.55
N ARG A 324 19.43 -8.07 10.84
CA ARG A 324 18.54 -7.53 9.81
C ARG A 324 19.19 -6.41 9.02
N ARG A 325 19.89 -5.50 9.69
CA ARG A 325 20.63 -4.39 9.06
C ARG A 325 21.73 -4.90 8.13
N ILE A 326 22.47 -5.92 8.54
CA ILE A 326 23.49 -6.58 7.70
C ILE A 326 22.83 -7.26 6.50
N ARG A 327 21.72 -7.97 6.73
CA ARG A 327 20.94 -8.59 5.66
C ARG A 327 20.44 -7.56 4.66
N LEU A 328 19.92 -6.42 5.11
CA LEU A 328 19.47 -5.35 4.21
C LEU A 328 20.58 -4.92 3.27
N VAL A 329 21.77 -4.66 3.81
CA VAL A 329 22.94 -4.27 3.01
C VAL A 329 23.31 -5.39 2.02
N ALA A 330 23.29 -6.64 2.46
CA ALA A 330 23.56 -7.78 1.58
C ALA A 330 22.51 -7.95 0.48
N ASP A 331 21.22 -7.82 0.82
CA ASP A 331 20.10 -7.88 -0.10
C ASP A 331 20.26 -6.79 -1.17
N LEU A 332 20.60 -5.55 -0.78
CA LEU A 332 20.87 -4.45 -1.71
C LEU A 332 22.08 -4.73 -2.61
N LEU A 333 23.22 -5.16 -2.04
CA LEU A 333 24.44 -5.48 -2.81
C LEU A 333 24.23 -6.64 -3.78
N ASN A 334 23.31 -7.57 -3.49
CA ASN A 334 22.95 -8.69 -4.35
C ASN A 334 21.99 -8.30 -5.50
N GLY A 335 21.45 -7.07 -5.49
CA GLY A 335 20.40 -6.63 -6.41
C GLY A 335 19.04 -7.21 -6.05
N GLY A 336 18.74 -7.31 -4.76
CA GLY A 336 17.48 -7.83 -4.24
C GLY A 336 17.51 -9.33 -3.95
N PHE A 337 16.37 -9.98 -4.17
CA PHE A 337 16.11 -11.36 -3.76
C PHE A 337 16.24 -12.35 -4.92
N ARG A 338 16.55 -13.61 -4.59
CA ARG A 338 16.75 -14.71 -5.55
C ARG A 338 15.74 -15.83 -5.32
N GLY A 339 15.39 -16.53 -6.40
CA GLY A 339 14.63 -17.77 -6.30
C GLY A 339 15.43 -18.90 -5.64
N TYR A 340 14.76 -19.97 -5.26
CA TYR A 340 15.42 -21.11 -4.66
C TYR A 340 16.32 -21.83 -5.66
N ASN A 341 17.53 -22.16 -5.24
CA ASN A 341 18.46 -23.00 -5.99
C ASN A 341 18.54 -24.40 -5.34
N ASN A 342 18.22 -25.42 -6.14
CA ASN A 342 18.18 -26.82 -5.71
C ASN A 342 19.51 -27.57 -5.90
N THR A 343 20.57 -26.92 -6.40
CA THR A 343 21.88 -27.55 -6.53
C THR A 343 22.41 -27.94 -5.15
N GLU A 344 23.05 -29.10 -5.07
CA GLU A 344 23.74 -29.57 -3.87
C GLU A 344 24.71 -28.47 -3.38
N ASN A 345 24.61 -28.09 -2.10
CA ASN A 345 25.37 -26.99 -1.47
C ASN A 345 24.95 -25.55 -1.83
N ALA A 346 23.79 -25.34 -2.47
CA ALA A 346 23.25 -23.99 -2.62
C ALA A 346 22.95 -23.34 -1.24
N HIS A 347 23.65 -22.25 -0.94
CA HIS A 347 23.52 -21.54 0.34
C HIS A 347 22.18 -20.81 0.51
N ASN A 348 21.45 -20.50 -0.58
CA ASN A 348 20.11 -19.90 -0.57
C ASN A 348 19.94 -18.67 0.37
N ALA A 349 21.02 -17.92 0.62
CA ALA A 349 21.01 -16.83 1.63
C ALA A 349 20.09 -15.66 1.27
N PHE A 350 19.86 -15.45 -0.03
CA PHE A 350 18.99 -14.41 -0.59
C PHE A 350 17.62 -14.93 -1.04
N TYR A 351 17.34 -16.20 -0.76
CA TYR A 351 16.02 -16.77 -0.95
C TYR A 351 15.18 -16.53 0.30
N TYR A 352 13.97 -16.04 0.08
CA TYR A 352 12.95 -15.86 1.10
C TYR A 352 11.69 -16.61 0.63
N PRO A 353 11.11 -17.49 1.47
CA PRO A 353 9.97 -18.32 1.08
C PRO A 353 8.70 -17.49 1.00
N LEU A 354 7.92 -17.62 -0.08
CA LEU A 354 6.66 -16.90 -0.28
C LEU A 354 5.46 -17.83 -0.18
N ASN A 355 4.32 -17.26 0.16
CA ASN A 355 3.05 -17.96 0.22
C ASN A 355 1.94 -17.15 -0.47
N ASN A 356 1.03 -17.86 -1.14
CA ASN A 356 -0.09 -17.25 -1.86
C ASN A 356 -1.31 -16.99 -0.95
N ILE A 357 -1.07 -16.63 0.32
CA ILE A 357 -2.16 -16.28 1.23
C ILE A 357 -2.81 -14.99 0.75
N LYS A 358 -4.14 -14.99 0.64
CA LYS A 358 -4.91 -13.80 0.30
C LYS A 358 -4.84 -12.78 1.44
N PRO A 359 -4.84 -11.47 1.15
CA PRO A 359 -4.80 -10.46 2.20
C PRO A 359 -5.94 -10.65 3.21
N PRO A 360 -5.65 -10.59 4.53
CA PRO A 360 -6.69 -10.72 5.54
C PRO A 360 -7.61 -9.49 5.53
N ASN A 361 -8.88 -9.71 5.85
CA ASN A 361 -9.84 -8.64 6.08
C ASN A 361 -10.72 -8.86 7.32
N SER A 362 -10.47 -9.89 8.12
CA SER A 362 -11.38 -10.28 9.21
C SER A 362 -11.19 -9.46 10.49
N LEU A 363 -12.24 -9.41 11.31
CA LEU A 363 -12.20 -8.82 12.64
C LEU A 363 -11.19 -9.53 13.56
N SER A 364 -11.02 -10.85 13.41
CA SER A 364 -10.02 -11.63 14.17
C SER A 364 -8.58 -11.19 13.89
N GLU A 365 -8.37 -10.52 12.75
CA GLU A 365 -7.11 -9.95 12.33
C GLU A 365 -7.04 -8.43 12.63
N ASN A 366 -7.97 -7.92 13.47
CA ASN A 366 -8.17 -6.53 13.88
C ASN A 366 -8.57 -5.57 12.75
N PHE A 367 -9.14 -6.07 11.65
CA PHE A 367 -9.75 -5.19 10.65
C PHE A 367 -11.18 -4.83 11.05
N VAL A 368 -11.40 -3.54 11.27
CA VAL A 368 -12.70 -2.98 11.66
C VAL A 368 -13.28 -2.18 10.48
N PRO A 369 -14.58 -2.28 10.17
CA PRO A 369 -15.20 -1.46 9.13
C PRO A 369 -14.90 0.03 9.30
N ILE A 370 -14.53 0.72 8.22
CA ILE A 370 -14.11 2.14 8.27
C ILE A 370 -15.18 3.02 8.92
N LEU A 371 -16.45 2.79 8.59
CA LEU A 371 -17.57 3.57 9.16
C LEU A 371 -17.75 3.37 10.67
N GLN A 372 -17.18 2.31 11.23
CA GLN A 372 -17.29 1.94 12.65
C GLN A 372 -15.96 2.07 13.39
N TYR A 373 -14.90 2.56 12.73
CA TYR A 373 -13.58 2.58 13.32
C TYR A 373 -13.50 3.59 14.48
N PRO A 374 -13.10 3.17 15.70
CA PRO A 374 -12.96 4.07 16.83
C PRO A 374 -11.94 5.19 16.58
N GLY A 375 -12.27 6.43 16.94
CA GLY A 375 -11.36 7.58 16.80
C GLY A 375 -11.29 8.18 15.38
N LEU A 376 -11.74 7.47 14.35
CA LEU A 376 -11.74 7.96 12.97
C LEU A 376 -12.82 9.03 12.74
N MET A 377 -12.41 10.19 12.24
CA MET A 377 -13.31 11.33 12.01
C MET A 377 -14.09 11.24 10.69
N ILE A 378 -14.74 10.10 10.46
CA ILE A 378 -15.35 9.76 9.17
C ILE A 378 -16.35 10.80 8.64
N ARG A 379 -17.04 11.53 9.54
CA ARG A 379 -18.00 12.57 9.17
C ARG A 379 -17.33 13.83 8.59
N GLU A 380 -16.10 14.09 8.98
CA GLU A 380 -15.25 15.19 8.50
C GLU A 380 -14.41 14.72 7.31
N THR A 381 -13.97 13.46 7.31
CA THR A 381 -13.18 12.87 6.23
C THR A 381 -13.98 12.65 4.94
N LEU A 382 -15.24 12.20 5.05
CA LEU A 382 -16.08 11.82 3.90
C LEU A 382 -17.29 12.74 3.74
N THR A 383 -17.58 13.10 2.48
CA THR A 383 -18.82 13.80 2.13
C THR A 383 -20.06 12.96 2.47
N SER A 384 -21.21 13.62 2.60
CA SER A 384 -22.47 12.90 2.87
C SER A 384 -22.71 11.84 1.79
N ASP A 385 -22.59 12.16 0.50
CA ASP A 385 -22.86 11.19 -0.57
C ASP A 385 -21.99 9.92 -0.51
N VAL A 386 -20.74 10.02 -0.06
CA VAL A 386 -19.85 8.85 0.02
C VAL A 386 -20.17 8.00 1.25
N ARG A 387 -20.54 8.61 2.38
CA ARG A 387 -20.83 7.90 3.63
C ARG A 387 -22.04 6.97 3.57
N HIS A 388 -23.02 7.29 2.73
CA HIS A 388 -24.28 6.54 2.64
C HIS A 388 -24.32 5.56 1.47
N ARG A 389 -23.18 5.33 0.82
CA ARG A 389 -23.03 4.28 -0.19
C ARG A 389 -23.25 2.92 0.49
N SER A 390 -24.20 2.12 -0.01
CA SER A 390 -24.56 0.83 0.59
C SER A 390 -24.17 -0.36 -0.28
N PRO A 391 -23.44 -1.36 0.28
CA PRO A 391 -22.88 -2.48 -0.47
C PRO A 391 -23.93 -3.38 -1.11
N VAL A 392 -25.14 -3.39 -0.54
CA VAL A 392 -26.32 -4.11 -1.05
C VAL A 392 -26.59 -3.77 -2.51
N TYR A 393 -26.30 -2.53 -2.90
CA TYR A 393 -26.68 -2.02 -4.22
C TYR A 393 -25.50 -1.89 -5.19
N TYR A 394 -24.26 -1.91 -4.69
CA TYR A 394 -23.04 -1.94 -5.53
C TYR A 394 -22.80 -3.30 -6.17
N GLY A 395 -23.28 -4.37 -5.53
CA GLY A 395 -23.20 -5.74 -6.04
C GLY A 395 -24.33 -6.10 -7.01
N CYS A 396 -25.28 -5.20 -7.29
CA CYS A 396 -26.31 -5.44 -8.29
C CYS A 396 -25.67 -5.38 -9.68
N PRO A 397 -25.52 -6.51 -10.39
CA PRO A 397 -24.87 -6.55 -11.69
C PRO A 397 -25.68 -5.82 -12.77
N ASP A 398 -26.99 -5.71 -12.55
CA ASP A 398 -27.94 -5.14 -13.49
C ASP A 398 -29.11 -4.44 -12.76
N LYS A 399 -29.91 -3.78 -13.58
CA LYS A 399 -31.13 -3.09 -13.14
C LYS A 399 -32.13 -4.06 -12.52
N GLU A 400 -32.20 -5.30 -12.99
CA GLU A 400 -33.16 -6.31 -12.57
C GLU A 400 -32.94 -6.73 -11.11
N THR A 401 -31.70 -7.01 -10.73
CA THR A 401 -31.33 -7.39 -9.35
C THR A 401 -31.63 -6.26 -8.34
N LEU A 402 -31.33 -5.01 -8.71
CA LEU A 402 -31.67 -3.85 -7.88
C LEU A 402 -33.19 -3.68 -7.78
N TYR A 403 -33.90 -3.87 -8.90
CA TYR A 403 -35.35 -3.81 -8.96
C TYR A 403 -35.99 -4.85 -8.03
N GLU A 404 -35.54 -6.11 -8.06
CA GLU A 404 -36.02 -7.17 -7.15
C GLU A 404 -35.79 -6.82 -5.67
N HIS A 405 -34.67 -6.18 -5.33
CA HIS A 405 -34.47 -5.68 -3.96
C HIS A 405 -35.50 -4.61 -3.60
N CYS A 406 -35.73 -3.64 -4.50
CA CYS A 406 -36.73 -2.61 -4.29
C CYS A 406 -38.14 -3.20 -4.18
N VAL A 407 -38.49 -4.22 -4.99
CA VAL A 407 -39.75 -5.00 -4.88
C VAL A 407 -39.87 -5.61 -3.48
N ARG A 408 -38.85 -6.37 -3.04
CA ARG A 408 -38.83 -7.01 -1.71
C ARG A 408 -38.98 -6.01 -0.58
N ASN A 409 -38.54 -4.78 -0.79
CA ASN A 409 -38.58 -3.69 0.18
C ASN A 409 -39.58 -2.59 -0.21
N ALA A 410 -40.61 -2.90 -0.99
CA ALA A 410 -41.52 -1.90 -1.58
C ALA A 410 -42.19 -0.98 -0.55
N ARG A 411 -42.39 -1.46 0.69
CA ARG A 411 -42.87 -0.64 1.81
C ARG A 411 -41.99 0.58 2.11
N PHE A 412 -40.70 0.49 1.78
CA PHE A 412 -39.71 1.54 1.95
C PHE A 412 -39.42 2.32 0.66
N TYR A 413 -39.80 1.78 -0.50
CA TYR A 413 -39.61 2.40 -1.81
C TYR A 413 -40.95 2.47 -2.57
N PRO A 414 -41.96 3.21 -2.07
CA PRO A 414 -43.26 3.23 -2.72
C PRO A 414 -43.13 3.76 -4.16
N LYS A 415 -43.77 3.09 -5.12
CA LYS A 415 -43.81 3.46 -6.54
C LYS A 415 -42.44 3.42 -7.26
N PHE A 416 -41.45 2.68 -6.76
CA PHE A 416 -40.13 2.54 -7.42
C PHE A 416 -40.21 1.92 -8.84
N ASP A 417 -41.27 1.16 -9.08
CA ASP A 417 -41.61 0.46 -10.31
C ASP A 417 -42.24 1.36 -11.38
N THR A 418 -42.65 2.59 -11.02
CA THR A 418 -43.26 3.49 -12.00
C THR A 418 -42.21 4.11 -12.91
N GLN A 419 -42.59 4.34 -14.17
CA GLN A 419 -41.72 5.00 -15.15
C GLN A 419 -41.33 6.43 -14.74
N GLU A 420 -42.10 7.06 -13.86
CA GLU A 420 -41.82 8.37 -13.27
C GLU A 420 -40.63 8.33 -12.29
N VAL A 421 -40.49 7.23 -11.55
CA VAL A 421 -39.46 7.04 -10.50
C VAL A 421 -38.27 6.23 -10.99
N SER A 422 -38.38 5.45 -12.06
CA SER A 422 -37.26 4.69 -12.62
C SER A 422 -36.79 5.19 -13.98
N GLY A 423 -37.62 5.97 -14.69
CA GLY A 423 -37.36 6.65 -15.96
C GLY A 423 -37.07 5.75 -17.16
N LEU A 424 -37.63 6.11 -18.31
CA LEU A 424 -37.23 5.54 -19.60
C LEU A 424 -35.88 6.15 -20.01
N GLY A 425 -34.90 5.31 -20.37
CA GLY A 425 -33.55 5.78 -20.75
C GLY A 425 -32.64 6.18 -19.59
N ILE A 426 -33.05 5.92 -18.34
CA ILE A 426 -32.21 6.16 -17.17
C ILE A 426 -31.15 5.06 -17.04
N SER A 427 -29.88 5.48 -16.97
CA SER A 427 -28.77 4.56 -16.76
C SER A 427 -28.89 3.84 -15.42
N PHE A 428 -28.38 2.61 -15.34
CA PHE A 428 -28.34 1.85 -14.09
C PHE A 428 -27.67 2.64 -12.94
N ALA A 429 -26.61 3.38 -13.24
CA ALA A 429 -25.93 4.24 -12.28
C ALA A 429 -26.82 5.36 -11.72
N THR A 430 -27.68 5.94 -12.55
CA THR A 430 -28.63 6.96 -12.13
C THR A 430 -29.71 6.35 -11.24
N PHE A 431 -30.28 5.20 -11.62
CA PHE A 431 -31.28 4.51 -10.80
C PHE A 431 -30.72 4.09 -9.43
N LEU A 432 -29.50 3.54 -9.38
CA LEU A 432 -28.81 3.24 -8.13
C LEU A 432 -28.70 4.48 -7.23
N SER A 433 -28.24 5.62 -7.78
CA SER A 433 -28.06 6.85 -7.02
C SER A 433 -29.37 7.39 -6.41
N TRP A 434 -30.52 7.01 -6.96
CA TRP A 434 -31.82 7.42 -6.46
C TRP A 434 -32.20 6.61 -5.22
N VAL A 435 -32.02 5.28 -5.30
CA VAL A 435 -32.24 4.36 -4.17
C VAL A 435 -31.32 4.71 -3.00
N GLU A 436 -30.03 4.97 -3.24
CA GLU A 436 -29.08 5.37 -2.20
C GLU A 436 -29.48 6.68 -1.49
N ARG A 437 -29.94 7.69 -2.24
CA ARG A 437 -30.42 8.95 -1.65
C ARG A 437 -31.68 8.76 -0.81
N TYR A 438 -32.57 7.85 -1.22
CA TYR A 438 -33.79 7.55 -0.48
C TYR A 438 -33.48 6.88 0.87
N ASP A 439 -32.53 5.94 0.89
CA ASP A 439 -32.06 5.29 2.12
C ASP A 439 -31.38 6.27 3.07
N LEU A 440 -30.56 7.18 2.54
CA LEU A 440 -29.94 8.25 3.31
C LEU A 440 -30.98 9.14 4.01
N ALA A 441 -32.02 9.57 3.30
CA ALA A 441 -33.08 10.37 3.89
C ALA A 441 -33.81 9.64 5.03
N ARG A 442 -34.10 8.35 4.82
CA ARG A 442 -34.73 7.48 5.81
C ARG A 442 -33.90 7.39 7.10
N GLU A 443 -32.59 7.21 7.00
CA GLU A 443 -31.70 7.15 8.18
C GLU A 443 -31.68 8.46 8.99
N LYS A 444 -31.80 9.60 8.32
CA LYS A 444 -31.82 10.91 9.00
C LYS A 444 -33.19 11.26 9.59
N GLY A 445 -34.20 10.42 9.41
CA GLY A 445 -35.58 10.73 9.82
C GLY A 445 -36.17 11.93 9.07
N VAL A 446 -35.56 12.32 7.95
CA VAL A 446 -36.02 13.44 7.11
C VAL A 446 -36.84 12.83 5.98
N PRO A 447 -38.09 13.29 5.74
CA PRO A 447 -38.80 12.89 4.54
C PRO A 447 -37.92 13.23 3.34
N PRO A 448 -37.68 12.30 2.39
CA PRO A 448 -36.62 12.44 1.39
C PRO A 448 -36.65 13.73 0.61
N PHE A 449 -37.80 14.40 0.57
CA PHE A 449 -37.88 15.78 0.19
C PHE A 449 -39.06 16.49 0.88
N PRO A 450 -39.06 17.84 0.95
CA PRO A 450 -40.12 18.57 1.62
C PRO A 450 -41.46 18.32 0.92
N LYS A 451 -42.53 18.12 1.71
CA LYS A 451 -43.89 18.32 1.19
C LYS A 451 -43.94 19.75 0.64
N PRO A 452 -44.33 19.99 -0.62
CA PRO A 452 -44.60 21.35 -1.03
C PRO A 452 -45.71 21.88 -0.13
N TYR A 453 -45.46 23.04 0.48
CA TYR A 453 -46.47 23.73 1.26
C TYR A 453 -47.49 24.29 0.26
N LEU A 454 -48.67 23.67 0.18
CA LEU A 454 -49.80 24.25 -0.54
C LEU A 454 -50.42 25.31 0.35
N VAL A 455 -50.59 26.52 -0.20
CA VAL A 455 -51.08 27.72 0.51
C VAL A 455 -52.53 27.55 1.00
N ASP A 456 -53.24 26.51 0.55
CA ASP A 456 -54.67 26.29 0.83
C ASP A 456 -54.96 25.26 1.95
N GLY A 457 -53.94 24.65 2.57
CA GLY A 457 -54.13 23.73 3.69
C GLY A 457 -54.80 22.39 3.36
N SER A 458 -55.03 22.08 2.07
CA SER A 458 -55.54 20.78 1.67
C SER A 458 -54.40 19.76 1.54
N ASN A 459 -54.57 18.57 2.12
CA ASN A 459 -53.65 17.44 1.91
C ASN A 459 -53.79 16.95 0.45
N GLY A 460 -53.13 17.66 -0.46
CA GLY A 460 -53.05 17.37 -1.89
C GLY A 460 -52.24 16.11 -2.19
N ASN A 461 -52.67 15.42 -3.24
CA ASN A 461 -52.30 14.07 -3.65
C ASN A 461 -50.80 13.83 -3.94
N SER A 462 -50.45 12.55 -3.88
CA SER A 462 -49.15 11.91 -3.98
C SER A 462 -48.43 12.06 -5.34
N ILE A 463 -47.85 13.23 -5.62
CA ILE A 463 -46.97 13.43 -6.78
C ILE A 463 -45.56 13.72 -6.24
N TRP A 464 -44.64 12.79 -6.53
CA TRP A 464 -43.22 12.89 -6.14
C TRP A 464 -42.41 13.31 -7.39
N ILE A 465 -41.58 14.35 -7.25
CA ILE A 465 -40.88 15.08 -8.33
C ILE A 465 -39.51 14.42 -8.62
N PRO A 466 -39.09 14.20 -9.87
CA PRO A 466 -37.74 13.69 -10.17
C PRO A 466 -36.67 14.79 -9.98
N PRO A 467 -35.42 14.45 -9.60
CA PRO A 467 -34.36 15.42 -9.40
C PRO A 467 -33.69 15.75 -10.75
N ASN A 468 -34.18 16.80 -11.41
CA ASN A 468 -33.50 17.71 -12.33
C ASN A 468 -34.51 18.84 -12.58
N SER A 469 -34.23 20.13 -12.49
CA SER A 469 -33.04 20.93 -12.77
C SER A 469 -33.16 22.26 -12.02
N ASP A 470 -32.02 22.88 -11.70
CA ASP A 470 -31.89 24.20 -11.07
C ASP A 470 -32.37 24.32 -9.61
N TRP A 471 -31.39 24.31 -8.71
CA TRP A 471 -31.58 24.73 -7.33
C TRP A 471 -31.28 26.25 -7.25
N PRO A 472 -32.24 27.13 -6.93
CA PRO A 472 -31.89 28.44 -6.41
C PRO A 472 -32.23 28.51 -4.93
N THR A 473 -31.19 28.57 -4.11
CA THR A 473 -31.23 29.39 -2.91
C THR A 473 -31.47 30.84 -3.32
N ARG A 474 -32.61 31.44 -2.95
CA ARG A 474 -32.68 32.72 -2.19
C ARG A 474 -34.12 33.24 -2.11
N LYS A 475 -34.41 33.74 -0.90
CA LYS A 475 -35.52 34.61 -0.49
C LYS A 475 -36.06 35.49 -1.62
N LEU A 476 -37.37 35.48 -1.80
CA LEU A 476 -38.14 36.69 -2.07
C LEU A 476 -39.27 36.75 -1.03
N TRP A 477 -39.53 37.97 -0.60
CA TRP A 477 -40.48 38.35 0.44
C TRP A 477 -41.91 37.96 0.09
#